data_AF-R6BYF3-F1
#
_entry.id   AF-R6BYF3-F1
#
_cell.length_a   1.000
_cell.length_b   1.000
_cell.length_c   1.000
_cell.angle_alpha   90.00
_cell.angle_beta   90.00
_cell.angle_gamma   90.00
#
_symmetry.space_group_name_H-M   'P 1'
#
loop_
_entity.id
_entity.type
_entity.pdbx_description
1 polymer ?
#
loop_
_entity_poly.entity_id
_entity_poly.type
_entity_poly.pdbx_seq_one_letter_code
_entity_poly.pdbx_strand_id
1 'polypeptide(L)' 'MNRNYVVCECTGTTAGQIEQAVQQGGRTFDDVKARLGVGKQCIKCKDLISLLIESYVEDLEEE' A
#
# COMPACT_ATOMS: atom_id res chain seq x y z
N MET A 1 -0.05 3.31 -12.19
CA MET A 1 0.43 1.91 -12.02
C MET A 1 -0.73 0.92 -12.23
N ASN A 2 -0.49 -0.36 -12.53
CA ASN A 2 -1.60 -1.33 -12.68
C ASN A 2 -2.18 -1.72 -11.31
N ARG A 3 -3.47 -1.43 -11.06
CA ARG A 3 -4.17 -1.68 -9.78
C ARG A 3 -4.24 -3.16 -9.39
N ASN A 4 -4.17 -4.07 -10.35
CA ASN A 4 -4.22 -5.53 -10.10
C ASN A 4 -2.85 -6.15 -9.82
N TYR A 5 -1.78 -5.36 -9.85
CA TYR A 5 -0.44 -5.87 -9.54
C TYR A 5 -0.36 -6.28 -8.06
N VAL A 6 0.02 -7.54 -7.80
CA VAL A 6 0.20 -8.06 -6.44
C VAL A 6 1.51 -7.51 -5.87
N VAL A 7 1.40 -6.82 -4.74
CA VAL A 7 2.51 -6.18 -4.04
C VAL A 7 2.96 -7.02 -2.85
N CYS A 8 2.04 -7.71 -2.19
CA CYS A 8 2.36 -8.63 -1.09
C CYS A 8 1.86 -10.05 -1.40
N GLU A 9 2.74 -10.89 -1.92
CA GLU A 9 2.47 -12.30 -2.24
C GLU A 9 1.92 -13.10 -1.05
N CYS A 10 2.36 -12.80 0.17
CA CYS A 10 1.89 -13.48 1.39
C CYS A 10 0.39 -13.31 1.65
N THR A 11 -0.18 -12.18 1.22
CA THR A 11 -1.58 -11.80 1.50
C THR A 11 -2.42 -11.67 0.23
N GLY A 12 -1.80 -11.72 -0.96
CA GLY A 12 -2.43 -11.39 -2.22
C GLY A 12 -2.79 -9.90 -2.36
N THR A 13 -2.23 -9.02 -1.52
CA THR A 13 -2.58 -7.59 -1.54
C THR A 13 -2.08 -6.92 -2.82
N THR A 14 -2.98 -6.22 -3.52
CA THR A 14 -2.67 -5.52 -4.77
C THR A 14 -2.37 -4.02 -4.58
N ALA A 15 -1.77 -3.38 -5.59
CA ALA A 15 -1.55 -1.95 -5.63
C ALA A 15 -2.84 -1.13 -5.45
N GLY A 16 -3.95 -1.57 -6.05
CA GLY A 16 -5.25 -0.90 -5.90
C GLY A 16 -5.82 -0.96 -4.48
N GLN A 17 -5.54 -2.04 -3.73
CA GLN A 17 -5.93 -2.12 -2.32
C GLN A 17 -5.09 -1.18 -1.44
N ILE A 18 -3.81 -0.98 -1.79
CA ILE A 18 -2.93 -0.02 -1.11
C ILE A 18 -3.40 1.41 -1.39
N GLU A 19 -3.67 1.75 -2.65
CA GLU A 19 -4.25 3.03 -3.05
C GLU A 19 -5.55 3.33 -2.29
N GLN A 20 -6.47 2.36 -2.21
CA GLN A 20 -7.69 2.51 -1.43
C GLN A 20 -7.41 2.75 0.07
N ALA A 21 -6.42 2.07 0.64
CA ALA A 21 -6.02 2.31 2.03
C ALA A 21 -5.47 3.74 2.24
N VAL A 22 -4.75 4.28 1.26
CA VAL A 22 -4.26 5.67 1.26
C VAL A 22 -5.41 6.66 1.13
N GLN A 23 -6.36 6.42 0.21
CA GLN A 23 -7.58 7.24 0.08
C GLN A 23 -8.41 7.29 1.38
N GLN A 24 -8.36 6.23 2.19
CA GLN A 24 -9.01 6.15 3.51
C GLN A 24 -8.15 6.71 4.66
N GLY A 25 -7.11 7.49 4.35
CA GLY A 25 -6.27 8.17 5.32
C GLY A 25 -5.03 7.39 5.79
N GLY A 26 -4.68 6.27 5.15
CA GLY A 26 -3.39 5.61 5.38
C GLY A 26 -2.25 6.49 4.88
N ARG A 27 -1.27 6.78 5.73
CA ARG A 27 -0.10 7.62 5.37
C ARG A 27 1.22 6.94 5.64
N THR A 28 1.21 5.81 6.33
CA THR A 28 2.42 5.06 6.68
C THR A 28 2.26 3.58 6.37
N PHE A 29 3.39 2.89 6.27
CA PHE A 29 3.39 1.43 6.14
C PHE A 29 2.64 0.74 7.28
N ASP A 30 2.75 1.25 8.51
CA ASP A 30 2.05 0.67 9.66
C ASP A 30 0.53 0.86 9.57
N ASP A 31 0.03 1.98 9.02
CA ASP A 31 -1.40 2.15 8.74
C ASP A 31 -1.91 1.10 7.73
N VAL A 32 -1.17 0.92 6.64
CA VAL A 32 -1.51 -0.04 5.59
C VAL A 32 -1.39 -1.48 6.11
N LYS A 33 -0.39 -1.78 6.93
CA LYS A 33 -0.21 -3.07 7.62
C LYS A 33 -1.35 -3.39 8.57
N ALA A 34 -1.80 -2.41 9.36
CA ALA A 34 -2.92 -2.59 10.27
C ALA A 34 -4.22 -2.93 9.52
N ARG A 35 -4.42 -2.31 8.36
CA ARG A 35 -5.64 -2.48 7.53
C ARG A 35 -5.62 -3.73 6.65
N LEU A 36 -4.52 -4.00 5.97
CA LEU A 36 -4.42 -5.03 4.92
C LEU A 36 -3.66 -6.28 5.37
N GLY A 37 -3.00 -6.25 6.53
CA GLY A 37 -2.23 -7.39 7.05
C GLY A 37 -0.93 -7.66 6.32
N VAL A 38 -0.51 -6.79 5.40
CA VAL A 38 0.80 -6.83 4.75
C VAL A 38 1.93 -6.78 5.79
N GLY A 39 3.09 -7.34 5.47
CA GLY A 39 4.22 -7.28 6.41
C GLY A 39 4.13 -8.20 7.64
N LYS A 40 3.02 -8.94 7.84
CA LYS A 40 2.84 -9.84 9.01
C LYS A 40 3.66 -11.14 8.90
N GLN A 41 3.71 -11.74 7.71
CA GLN A 41 4.44 -13.00 7.49
C GLN A 41 5.90 -12.76 7.11
N CYS A 42 6.17 -11.80 6.22
CA CYS A 42 7.50 -11.33 5.88
C CYS A 42 7.45 -9.84 5.55
N ILE A 43 8.61 -9.18 5.41
CA ILE A 43 8.70 -7.73 5.17
C ILE A 43 9.19 -7.34 3.77
N LYS A 44 9.28 -8.29 2.83
CA LYS A 44 9.84 -8.04 1.48
C LYS A 44 9.07 -6.98 0.68
N CYS A 45 7.77 -6.84 0.94
CA CYS A 45 6.91 -5.84 0.30
C CYS A 45 7.04 -4.43 0.90
N LYS A 46 7.76 -4.26 2.03
CA LYS A 46 7.76 -3.00 2.80
C LYS A 46 8.20 -1.80 1.97
N ASP A 47 9.36 -1.88 1.31
CA ASP A 47 9.93 -0.74 0.58
C ASP A 47 9.05 -0.34 -0.60
N LEU A 48 8.51 -1.32 -1.34
CA LEU A 48 7.58 -1.06 -2.43
C LEU A 48 6.27 -0.45 -1.94
N ILE A 49 5.72 -0.93 -0.82
CA ILE A 49 4.50 -0.36 -0.24
C ILE A 49 4.75 1.08 0.21
N SER A 50 5.89 1.40 0.84
CA SER A 50 6.23 2.77 1.22
C SER A 50 6.28 3.70 0.00
N LEU A 51 6.94 3.27 -1.08
CA LEU A 51 7.00 4.05 -2.33
C LEU A 51 5.60 4.29 -2.93
N LEU A 52 4.74 3.27 -2.91
CA LEU A 52 3.37 3.41 -3.37
C LEU A 52 2.57 4.38 -2.52
N ILE A 53 2.73 4.33 -1.19
CA ILE A 53 2.05 5.26 -0.28
C ILE A 53 2.48 6.69 -0.58
N GLU A 54 3.78 6.95 -0.72
CA GLU A 54 4.31 8.28 -1.08
C GLU A 54 3.68 8.78 -2.40
N SER A 55 3.76 7.98 -3.46
CA SER A 55 3.18 8.32 -4.76
C SER A 55 1.67 8.61 -4.68
N TYR A 56 0.89 7.79 -3.96
CA TYR A 56 -0.55 8.00 -3.85
C TYR A 56 -0.93 9.18 -2.96
N VAL A 57 -0.09 9.56 -1.99
CA VAL A 57 -0.31 10.75 -1.19
C VAL A 57 -0.05 12.00 -2.03
N GLU A 58 1.03 12.01 -2.81
CA GLU A 58 1.32 13.09 -3.76
C GLU A 58 0.17 13.27 -4.76
N ASP A 59 -0.31 12.17 -5.37
CA ASP A 59 -1.44 12.18 -6.31
C ASP A 59 -2.73 12.77 -5.67
N LEU A 60 -2.94 12.59 -4.36
CA LEU A 60 -4.11 13.14 -3.63
C LEU A 60 -3.98 14.62 -3.26
N GLU A 61 -2.76 15.13 -3.14
CA GLU A 61 -2.50 16.54 -2.81
C GLU A 61 -2.59 17.45 -4.04
N GLU A 62 -2.45 16.88 -5.24
CA GLU A 62 -2.59 17.58 -6.52
C GLU A 62 -4.05 17.72 -7.01
N GLU A 63 -5.03 17.10 -6.32
CA GLU A 63 -6.46 17.05 -6.69
C GLU A 63 -7.35 17.92 -5.78
#